data_AF-A0A9E8CDI5-F1
#
_entry.id   AF-A0A9E8CDI5-F1
#
_cell.length_a   1.000
_cell.length_b   1.000
_cell.length_c   1.000
_cell.angle_alpha   90.00
_cell.angle_beta   90.00
_cell.angle_gamma   90.00
#
_symmetry.space_group_name_H-M   'P 1'
#
loop_
_entity.id
_entity.type
_entity.pdbx_description
1 polymer ?
#
loop_
_entity_poly.entity_id
_entity_poly.type
_entity_poly.pdbx_seq_one_letter_code
_entity_poly.pdbx_strand_id
1 'polypeptide(L)'
;MRFRQINWLKSSHRGGGMPKWADYLIAAVQFNPNRTHINRLRLAQDKGESIGSFQDYDRQQVVAAIKSGTTFVTIYKNGEDKWNQGKQVFVVPINGNEYLKTVADNKLIDNLDNLPEF
;
A
#
# COMPACT_ATOMS: atom_id res chain seq x y z
N MET A 1 -31.27 -28.67 19.38
CA MET A 1 -29.80 -28.74 19.24
C MET A 1 -29.45 -29.61 18.04
N ARG A 2 -28.81 -29.03 17.01
CA ARG A 2 -27.97 -29.71 16.01
C ARG A 2 -27.39 -28.64 15.09
N PHE A 3 -26.22 -28.12 15.44
CA PHE A 3 -25.44 -27.25 14.56
C PHE A 3 -24.81 -28.11 13.46
N ARG A 4 -25.02 -27.72 12.20
CA ARG A 4 -24.33 -28.30 11.05
C ARG A 4 -22.91 -27.74 11.03
N GLN A 5 -21.94 -28.63 11.23
CA GLN A 5 -20.53 -28.37 11.10
C GLN A 5 -20.21 -28.24 9.60
N ILE A 6 -19.91 -27.04 9.12
CA ILE A 6 -19.44 -26.81 7.75
C ILE A 6 -17.94 -27.05 7.75
N ASN A 7 -17.54 -28.21 7.23
CA ASN A 7 -16.17 -28.49 6.82
C ASN A 7 -15.86 -27.66 5.57
N TRP A 8 -15.00 -26.64 5.71
CA TRP A 8 -14.30 -26.05 4.58
C TRP A 8 -13.05 -26.89 4.30
N LEU A 9 -13.11 -27.70 3.25
CA LEU A 9 -12.02 -28.56 2.83
C LEU A 9 -10.85 -27.69 2.32
N LYS A 10 -9.66 -28.04 2.81
CA LYS A 10 -8.35 -27.47 2.54
C LYS A 10 -8.10 -27.27 1.03
N SER A 11 -7.54 -26.12 0.67
CA SER A 11 -6.52 -26.09 -0.39
C SER A 11 -5.20 -25.66 0.24
N SER A 12 -4.34 -26.65 0.47
CA SER A 12 -2.95 -26.50 0.87
C SER A 12 -2.10 -26.90 -0.33
N HIS A 13 -1.46 -25.92 -0.96
CA HIS A 13 -0.24 -26.09 -1.76
C HIS A 13 0.78 -25.13 -1.11
N ARG A 14 1.59 -25.59 -0.15
CA ARG A 14 3.01 -25.95 -0.30
C ARG A 14 3.85 -24.91 -1.07
N GLY A 15 4.46 -24.00 -0.31
CA GLY A 15 5.56 -23.13 -0.68
C GLY A 15 5.68 -22.04 0.40
N GLY A 16 6.85 -21.84 1.01
CA GLY A 16 7.08 -20.76 1.98
C GLY A 16 7.12 -19.37 1.30
N GLY A 17 6.11 -19.06 0.49
CA GLY A 17 5.99 -17.83 -0.28
C GLY A 17 5.32 -16.72 0.53
N MET A 18 5.71 -15.48 0.28
CA MET A 18 5.10 -14.31 0.92
C MET A 18 3.61 -14.24 0.55
N PRO A 19 2.69 -14.09 1.52
CA PRO A 19 1.28 -13.85 1.20
C PRO A 19 1.13 -12.50 0.52
N LYS A 20 0.23 -12.41 -0.46
CA LYS A 20 -0.15 -11.13 -1.10
C LYS A 20 -0.57 -10.13 -0.02
N TRP A 21 0.05 -8.96 0.00
CA TRP A 21 -0.21 -7.88 0.97
C TRP A 21 -1.26 -6.88 0.49
N ALA A 22 -1.28 -6.57 -0.82
CA ALA A 22 -2.22 -5.65 -1.45
C ALA A 22 -2.25 -5.87 -2.97
N ASP A 23 -2.90 -5.02 -3.77
CA ASP A 23 -2.77 -5.04 -5.23
C ASP A 23 -1.48 -4.37 -5.70
N TYR A 24 -1.06 -3.31 -5.00
CA TYR A 24 0.15 -2.55 -5.29
C TYR A 24 0.95 -2.20 -4.02
N LEU A 25 2.26 -2.08 -4.20
CA LEU A 25 3.23 -1.82 -3.15
C LEU A 25 3.91 -0.48 -3.41
N ILE A 26 3.92 0.41 -2.43
CA ILE A 26 4.56 1.74 -2.50
C ILE A 26 5.93 1.68 -1.82
N ALA A 27 7.01 1.91 -2.56
CA ALA A 27 8.39 1.82 -2.05
C ALA A 27 9.08 3.18 -1.84
N ALA A 28 8.64 4.23 -2.52
CA ALA A 28 9.21 5.57 -2.38
C ALA A 28 8.20 6.63 -2.82
N VAL A 29 8.42 7.87 -2.39
CA VAL A 29 7.56 9.02 -2.71
C VAL A 29 8.39 10.20 -3.17
N GLN A 30 7.80 11.09 -3.95
CA GLN A 30 8.39 12.39 -4.27
C GLN A 30 7.42 13.47 -3.84
N PHE A 31 7.80 14.30 -2.87
CA PHE A 31 6.96 15.42 -2.42
C PHE A 31 6.98 16.59 -3.40
N ASN A 32 5.92 17.40 -3.35
CA ASN A 32 5.91 18.73 -3.93
C ASN A 32 6.89 19.66 -3.19
N PRO A 33 7.25 20.82 -3.76
CA PRO A 33 8.18 21.76 -3.12
C PRO A 33 7.75 22.22 -1.72
N ASN A 34 6.44 22.29 -1.47
CA ASN A 34 5.88 22.71 -0.18
C ASN A 34 5.83 21.57 0.86
N ARG A 35 6.18 20.35 0.46
CA ARG A 35 6.11 19.11 1.26
C ARG A 35 4.76 18.88 1.93
N THR A 36 3.67 19.35 1.32
CA THR A 36 2.29 19.11 1.79
C THR A 36 1.65 17.92 1.10
N HIS A 37 2.01 17.68 -0.16
CA HIS A 37 1.48 16.59 -0.96
C HIS A 37 2.60 15.85 -1.69
N ILE A 38 2.36 14.59 -1.94
CA ILE A 38 3.17 13.76 -2.83
C ILE A 38 2.82 14.14 -4.28
N ASN A 39 3.82 14.33 -5.13
CA ASN A 39 3.63 14.45 -6.57
C ASN A 39 3.58 13.05 -7.20
N ARG A 40 4.59 12.21 -6.91
CA ARG A 40 4.76 10.90 -7.52
C ARG A 40 5.03 9.81 -6.49
N LEU A 41 4.56 8.60 -6.77
CA LEU A 41 4.78 7.40 -5.96
C LEU A 41 5.49 6.36 -6.82
N ARG A 42 6.52 5.72 -6.27
CA ARG A 42 7.17 4.56 -6.89
C ARG A 42 6.47 3.29 -6.43
N LEU A 43 5.79 2.63 -7.38
CA LEU A 43 4.90 1.50 -7.15
C LEU A 43 5.39 0.25 -7.85
N ALA A 44 5.06 -0.92 -7.30
CA ALA A 44 5.12 -2.19 -8.02
C ALA A 44 3.84 -2.99 -7.78
N GLN A 45 3.44 -3.80 -8.75
CA GLN A 45 2.34 -4.75 -8.56
C GLN A 45 2.77 -5.83 -7.56
N ASP A 46 1.90 -6.15 -6.61
CA ASP A 46 2.03 -7.31 -5.76
C ASP A 46 1.52 -8.55 -6.49
N LYS A 47 2.42 -9.46 -6.84
CA LYS A 47 2.09 -10.71 -7.53
C LYS A 47 1.92 -11.88 -6.55
N GLY A 48 1.80 -11.60 -5.25
CA GLY A 48 1.82 -12.57 -4.16
C GLY A 48 3.25 -13.01 -3.86
N GLU A 49 3.75 -13.98 -4.63
CA GLU A 49 5.08 -14.56 -4.38
C GLU A 49 6.24 -13.67 -4.86
N SER A 50 5.96 -12.59 -5.58
CA SER A 50 6.98 -11.69 -6.12
C SER A 50 6.48 -10.25 -6.24
N ILE A 51 7.44 -9.32 -6.31
CA ILE A 51 7.19 -7.91 -6.57
C ILE A 51 7.44 -7.64 -8.04
N GLY A 52 6.49 -6.99 -8.71
CA GLY A 52 6.64 -6.56 -10.10
C GLY A 52 7.71 -5.47 -10.30
N SER A 53 7.88 -5.02 -11.54
CA SER A 53 8.79 -3.91 -11.83
C SER A 53 8.27 -2.61 -11.22
N PHE A 54 9.19 -1.83 -10.64
CA PHE A 54 8.87 -0.52 -10.11
C PHE A 54 8.62 0.50 -11.23
N GLN A 55 7.58 1.30 -11.07
CA GLN A 55 7.18 2.39 -11.96
C GLN A 55 6.68 3.57 -11.15
N ASP A 56 6.81 4.77 -11.68
CA ASP A 56 6.38 5.99 -11.01
C ASP A 56 4.99 6.39 -11.48
N TYR A 57 4.10 6.68 -10.54
CA TYR A 57 2.70 7.07 -10.79
C TYR A 57 2.41 8.43 -10.16
N ASP A 58 1.50 9.18 -10.80
CA ASP A 58 1.01 10.43 -10.24
C ASP A 58 0.10 10.16 -9.05
N ARG A 59 0.15 11.04 -8.05
CA ARG A 59 -0.71 10.96 -6.87
C ARG A 59 -2.20 10.83 -7.22
N GLN A 60 -2.67 11.58 -8.21
CA GLN A 60 -4.08 11.55 -8.61
C GLN A 60 -4.52 10.17 -9.11
N GLN A 61 -3.64 9.45 -9.82
CA GLN A 61 -3.92 8.08 -10.27
C GLN A 61 -4.08 7.13 -9.08
N VAL A 62 -3.21 7.26 -8.07
CA VAL A 62 -3.29 6.45 -6.84
C VAL A 62 -4.57 6.76 -6.04
N VAL A 63 -4.92 8.03 -5.88
CA VAL A 63 -6.17 8.44 -5.21
C VAL A 63 -7.40 7.87 -5.92
N ALA A 64 -7.46 7.97 -7.25
CA ALA A 64 -8.55 7.43 -8.04
C ALA A 64 -8.64 5.89 -7.95
N ALA A 65 -7.50 5.21 -7.92
CA ALA A 65 -7.43 3.76 -7.77
C ALA A 65 -7.94 3.31 -6.39
N ILE A 66 -7.53 3.98 -5.30
CA ILE A 66 -8.02 3.67 -3.94
C ILE A 66 -9.54 3.84 -3.87
N LYS A 67 -10.08 4.92 -4.44
CA LYS A 67 -11.53 5.16 -4.49
C LYS A 67 -12.30 4.11 -5.31
N SER A 68 -11.64 3.51 -6.28
CA SER A 68 -12.19 2.42 -7.10
C SER A 68 -12.03 1.04 -6.43
N GLY A 69 -11.43 0.97 -5.24
CA GLY A 69 -11.27 -0.27 -4.47
C GLY A 69 -9.90 -0.96 -4.61
N THR A 70 -8.96 -0.40 -5.37
CA THR A 70 -7.59 -0.93 -5.45
C THR A 70 -6.88 -0.75 -4.13
N THR A 71 -6.25 -1.81 -3.63
CA THR A 71 -5.55 -1.80 -2.34
C THR A 71 -4.06 -1.50 -2.49
N PHE A 72 -3.53 -0.72 -1.55
CA PHE A 72 -2.11 -0.33 -1.52
C PHE A 72 -1.54 -0.52 -0.12
N VAL A 73 -0.29 -0.99 -0.04
CA VAL A 73 0.51 -0.98 1.19
C VAL A 73 1.88 -0.34 0.93
N THR A 74 2.49 0.24 1.96
CA THR A 74 3.90 0.65 1.90
C THR A 74 4.80 -0.57 2.04
N ILE A 75 6.02 -0.52 1.49
CA ILE A 75 7.06 -1.54 1.66
C ILE A 75 8.43 -0.89 1.90
N TYR A 76 9.29 -1.58 2.65
CA TYR A 76 10.63 -1.10 3.00
C TYR A 76 11.66 -2.21 2.82
N LYS A 77 12.87 -1.86 2.38
CA LYS A 77 14.00 -2.79 2.44
C LYS A 77 14.54 -2.86 3.87
N ASN A 78 14.77 -4.07 4.35
CA ASN A 78 15.50 -4.30 5.60
C ASN A 78 17.03 -4.32 5.34
N GLY A 79 17.81 -4.53 6.40
CA GLY A 79 19.28 -4.58 6.31
C GLY A 79 19.85 -5.75 5.50
N GLU A 80 19.02 -6.70 5.07
CA GLU A 80 19.37 -7.84 4.21
C GLU A 80 18.86 -7.66 2.76
N ASP A 81 18.49 -6.43 2.37
CA ASP A 81 17.91 -6.11 1.06
C ASP A 81 16.57 -6.80 0.74
N LYS A 82 15.91 -7.38 1.75
CA LYS A 82 14.59 -8.01 1.61
C LYS A 82 13.48 -7.00 1.88
N TRP A 83 12.37 -7.16 1.17
CA TRP A 83 11.19 -6.32 1.33
C TRP A 83 10.34 -6.77 2.52
N ASN A 84 10.00 -5.81 3.39
CA ASN A 84 9.06 -6.00 4.48
C ASN A 84 7.78 -5.22 4.21
N GLN A 85 6.65 -5.79 4.61
CA GLN A 85 5.35 -5.13 4.58
C GLN A 85 5.33 -3.94 5.55
N GLY A 86 4.82 -2.83 5.07
CA GLY A 86 4.49 -1.65 5.84
C GLY A 86 3.02 -1.61 6.23
N LYS A 87 2.41 -0.43 6.04
CA LYS A 87 1.01 -0.16 6.43
C LYS A 87 0.12 0.02 5.20
N GLN A 88 -1.16 -0.29 5.36
CA GLN A 88 -2.16 0.00 4.35
C GLN A 88 -2.28 1.51 4.13
N VAL A 89 -2.44 1.90 2.87
CA VAL A 89 -2.62 3.29 2.45
C VAL A 89 -4.08 3.54 2.12
N PHE A 90 -4.60 4.67 2.58
CA PHE A 90 -5.96 5.11 2.33
C PHE A 90 -6.01 6.61 2.06
N VAL A 91 -7.13 7.06 1.51
CA VAL A 91 -7.42 8.48 1.27
C VAL A 91 -8.25 9.00 2.44
N VAL A 92 -7.76 10.05 3.11
CA VAL A 92 -8.47 10.74 4.20
C VAL A 92 -8.92 12.12 3.73
N PRO A 93 -10.24 12.40 3.71
CA PRO A 93 -10.74 13.74 3.48
C PRO A 93 -10.61 14.60 4.75
N ILE A 94 -10.02 15.79 4.64
CA ILE A 94 -9.92 16.79 5.71
C ILE A 94 -10.23 18.16 5.11
N ASN A 95 -11.29 18.82 5.58
CA ASN A 95 -11.72 20.14 5.11
C ASN A 95 -11.89 20.25 3.58
N GLY A 96 -12.41 19.19 2.95
CA GLY A 96 -12.59 19.14 1.49
C GLY A 96 -11.33 18.82 0.67
N ASN A 97 -10.16 18.70 1.32
CA ASN A 97 -8.93 18.23 0.69
C ASN A 97 -8.71 16.75 1.01
N GLU A 98 -8.05 16.04 0.10
CA GLU A 98 -7.76 14.62 0.25
C GLU A 98 -6.29 14.41 0.56
N TYR A 99 -5.97 13.48 1.45
CA TYR A 99 -4.61 13.14 1.86
C TYR A 99 -4.38 11.63 1.81
N LEU A 100 -3.25 11.20 1.23
CA LEU A 100 -2.80 9.81 1.28
C LEU A 100 -2.14 9.56 2.63
N LYS A 101 -2.66 8.61 3.40
CA LYS A 101 -2.20 8.33 4.76
C LYS A 101 -2.13 6.84 5.07
N THR A 102 -1.26 6.48 6.01
CA THR A 102 -1.23 5.17 6.68
C THR A 102 -1.90 5.17 8.05
N VAL A 103 -2.15 6.36 8.62
CA VAL A 103 -2.86 6.57 9.88
C VAL A 103 -3.79 7.77 9.69
N ALA A 104 -5.05 7.64 10.13
CA ALA A 104 -6.02 8.73 10.08
C ALA A 104 -5.70 9.75 11.19
N ASP A 105 -4.86 10.73 10.85
CA ASP A 105 -4.59 11.90 11.68
C ASP A 105 -5.18 13.18 11.04
N ASN A 106 -5.26 14.25 11.82
CA ASN A 106 -5.81 15.54 11.36
C ASN A 106 -4.76 16.44 10.70
N LYS A 107 -3.58 15.91 10.34
CA LYS A 107 -2.53 16.73 9.72
C LYS A 107 -2.84 16.97 8.24
N LEU A 108 -2.67 18.20 7.79
CA LEU A 108 -2.91 18.60 6.39
C LEU A 108 -1.71 18.27 5.48
N ILE A 109 -1.25 17.02 5.54
CA ILE A 109 -0.09 16.50 4.80
C ILE A 109 -0.30 15.04 4.41
N ASP A 110 0.16 14.65 3.21
CA ASP A 110 0.29 13.23 2.87
C ASP A 110 1.33 12.57 3.80
N ASN A 111 0.96 11.46 4.44
CA ASN A 111 1.79 10.81 5.45
C ASN A 111 1.79 9.30 5.24
N LEU A 112 2.77 8.82 4.48
CA LEU A 112 2.99 7.40 4.20
C LEU A 112 4.10 6.80 5.07
N ASP A 113 4.22 7.29 6.31
CA ASP A 113 5.29 6.92 7.25
C ASP A 113 6.68 7.33 6.71
N ASN A 114 7.75 6.63 7.09
CA ASN A 114 9.13 6.97 6.71
C ASN A 114 9.58 6.36 5.38
N LEU A 115 8.79 6.50 4.31
CA LEU A 115 9.23 6.06 2.98
C LEU A 115 10.38 6.93 2.45
N PRO A 116 11.37 6.34 1.75
CA PRO A 116 12.43 7.11 1.12
C PRO A 116 11.89 8.02 0.01
N GLU A 117 12.62 9.10 -0.25
CA GLU A 117 12.36 10.03 -1.36
C GLU A 117 13.22 9.75 -2.59
N PHE A 118 12.76 10.18 -3.77
CA PHE A 118 13.45 10.04 -5.06
C PHE A 118 13.28 11.24 -6.00
#